data_AF-A0A2D4NVB5-F1
#
_entry.id   AF-A0A2D4NVB5-F1
#
_cell.length_a   1.000
_cell.length_b   1.000
_cell.length_c   1.000
_cell.angle_alpha   90.00
_cell.angle_beta   90.00
_cell.angle_gamma   90.00
#
_symmetry.space_group_name_H-M   'P 1'
#
loop_
_entity.id
_entity.type
_entity.pdbx_description
1 polymer ?
#
loop_
_entity_poly.entity_id
_entity_poly.type
_entity_poly.pdbx_seq_one_letter_code
_entity_poly.pdbx_strand_id
1 'polypeptide(L)'
;VEDGDNQGLYLCLRGCPLNQQLDFYAFPSTPKATENRPHRKGSNPSSSPDVFTYESATAKCKEKLPVEDLYFQSCVFDLLTTGDVNFTLAAYYAFEDVKMLHSNKDKLHLFERTRDLESGGMATSELSMALFLLLLVSLFL
;
A
#
# COMPACT_ATOMS: atom_id res chain seq x y z
N VAL A 1 -8.14 12.17 -37.38
CA VAL A 1 -8.80 11.76 -36.12
C VAL A 1 -7.86 12.20 -35.02
N GLU A 2 -8.35 13.01 -34.09
CA GLU A 2 -7.56 13.69 -33.08
C GLU A 2 -6.92 12.66 -32.12
N ASP A 3 -5.60 12.69 -31.97
CA ASP A 3 -4.85 11.91 -30.96
C ASP A 3 -4.98 12.57 -29.57
N GLY A 4 -6.23 12.64 -29.08
CA GLY A 4 -6.58 13.39 -27.88
C GLY A 4 -6.22 12.76 -26.53
N ASP A 5 -6.15 11.43 -26.42
CA ASP A 5 -6.23 10.78 -25.10
C ASP A 5 -5.31 9.57 -24.90
N ASN A 6 -4.12 9.54 -25.51
CA ASN A 6 -3.18 8.42 -25.31
C ASN A 6 -2.25 8.62 -24.09
N GLN A 7 -2.80 9.14 -22.99
CA GLN A 7 -2.10 9.16 -21.70
C GLN A 7 -2.38 7.85 -20.97
N GLY A 8 -1.79 6.75 -21.45
CA GLY A 8 -1.88 5.45 -20.79
C GLY A 8 -1.49 5.56 -19.31
N LEU A 9 -2.20 4.84 -18.44
CA LEU A 9 -1.93 4.82 -17.01
C LEU A 9 -0.62 4.05 -16.74
N TYR A 10 0.52 4.75 -16.71
CA TYR A 10 1.83 4.17 -16.44
C TYR A 10 2.06 3.94 -14.94
N LEU A 11 1.35 2.98 -14.33
CA LEU A 11 1.41 2.70 -12.89
C LEU A 11 2.82 2.38 -12.38
N CYS A 12 3.63 1.66 -13.17
CA CYS A 12 5.00 1.32 -12.76
C CYS A 12 5.95 2.53 -12.74
N LEU A 13 5.66 3.58 -13.52
CA LEU A 13 6.50 4.78 -13.60
C LEU A 13 5.99 5.91 -12.70
N ARG A 14 4.66 6.08 -12.63
CA ARG A 14 3.98 7.20 -11.97
C ARG A 14 3.39 6.80 -10.60
N GLY A 15 3.35 5.51 -10.29
CA GLY A 15 2.64 4.97 -9.14
C GLY A 15 1.14 4.88 -9.37
N CYS A 16 0.44 4.37 -8.36
CA CYS A 16 -1.02 4.27 -8.37
C CYS A 16 -1.68 5.63 -8.13
N PRO A 17 -2.80 5.96 -8.82
CA PRO A 17 -3.58 7.15 -8.52
C PRO A 17 -4.15 7.08 -7.10
N LEU A 18 -4.36 8.24 -6.46
CA LEU A 18 -4.70 8.35 -5.04
C LEU A 18 -5.92 7.53 -4.62
N ASN A 19 -6.94 7.44 -5.47
CA ASN A 19 -8.16 6.65 -5.20
C ASN A 19 -7.96 5.13 -5.28
N GLN A 20 -6.78 4.67 -5.72
CA GLN A 20 -6.37 3.27 -5.78
C GLN A 20 -5.26 2.96 -4.77
N GLN A 21 -4.82 3.94 -3.97
CA GLN A 21 -3.91 3.71 -2.87
C GLN A 21 -4.69 3.24 -1.65
N LEU A 22 -4.15 2.25 -0.94
CA LEU A 22 -4.68 1.80 0.34
C LEU A 22 -4.17 2.75 1.44
N ASP A 23 -5.08 3.40 2.16
CA ASP A 23 -4.76 4.23 3.33
C ASP A 23 -4.87 3.39 4.60
N PHE A 24 -3.71 2.97 5.12
CA PHE A 24 -3.59 2.11 6.29
C PHE A 24 -4.12 2.75 7.59
N TYR A 25 -4.20 4.08 7.69
CA TYR A 25 -4.74 4.78 8.87
C TYR A 25 -6.26 4.95 8.83
N ALA A 26 -6.90 4.80 7.65
CA ALA A 26 -8.35 4.89 7.52
C ALA A 26 -9.06 3.57 7.89
N PHE A 27 -8.33 2.45 7.91
CA PHE A 27 -8.88 1.12 8.18
C PHE A 27 -9.39 0.90 9.61
N PRO A 28 -8.75 1.42 10.69
CA PRO A 28 -9.26 1.19 12.04
C PRO A 28 -10.52 1.99 12.39
N SER A 29 -10.94 2.98 11.56
CA SER A 29 -11.80 4.06 12.05
C SER A 29 -13.17 4.21 11.39
N THR A 30 -13.51 3.49 10.33
CA THR A 30 -14.82 3.71 9.68
C THR A 30 -15.56 2.43 9.28
N PRO A 31 -16.48 1.93 10.12
CA PRO A 31 -17.48 0.94 9.72
C PRO A 31 -18.54 1.51 8.73
N LYS A 32 -18.27 2.62 8.02
CA LYS A 32 -19.24 3.36 7.21
C LYS A 32 -18.85 3.60 5.74
N ALA A 33 -17.67 3.17 5.30
CA ALA A 33 -17.24 3.40 3.91
C ALA A 33 -17.80 2.37 2.91
N THR A 34 -18.49 1.32 3.36
CA THR A 34 -19.07 0.28 2.49
C THR A 34 -20.50 0.56 2.02
N GLU A 35 -21.18 1.60 2.53
CA GLU A 35 -22.58 1.84 2.16
C GLU A 35 -22.76 2.48 0.76
N ASN A 36 -21.72 3.11 0.19
CA ASN A 36 -21.87 3.95 -1.02
C ASN A 36 -21.01 3.57 -2.24
N ARG A 37 -20.38 2.38 -2.30
CA ARG A 37 -19.75 1.93 -3.56
C ARG A 37 -20.76 1.16 -4.41
N PRO A 38 -20.99 1.54 -5.69
CA PRO A 38 -21.86 0.77 -6.58
C PRO A 38 -21.24 -0.60 -6.82
N HIS A 39 -21.80 -1.58 -6.13
CA HIS A 39 -21.56 -3.00 -6.29
C HIS A 39 -21.71 -3.35 -7.79
N ARG A 40 -20.60 -3.70 -8.47
CA ARG A 40 -20.69 -4.24 -9.83
C ARG A 40 -21.37 -5.60 -9.74
N LYS A 41 -22.68 -5.57 -10.00
CA LYS A 41 -23.59 -6.71 -10.01
C LYS A 41 -23.22 -7.69 -11.13
N GLY A 42 -22.33 -8.62 -10.83
CA GLY A 42 -22.09 -9.84 -11.61
C GLY A 42 -22.76 -11.05 -10.95
N SER A 43 -24.03 -11.28 -11.30
CA SER A 43 -24.76 -12.57 -11.32
C SER A 43 -24.41 -13.70 -10.33
N ASN A 44 -25.13 -13.79 -9.20
CA ASN A 44 -26.02 -14.93 -8.82
C ASN A 44 -26.58 -14.75 -7.38
N PRO A 45 -27.88 -14.95 -7.10
CA PRO A 45 -28.44 -14.89 -5.76
C PRO A 45 -28.58 -16.31 -5.20
N SER A 46 -27.50 -16.89 -4.66
CA SER A 46 -27.59 -18.20 -3.98
C SER A 46 -26.53 -18.36 -2.90
N SER A 47 -26.47 -17.38 -2.01
CA SER A 47 -25.92 -17.41 -0.64
C SER A 47 -25.82 -15.94 -0.27
N SER A 48 -26.45 -15.51 0.83
CA SER A 48 -26.09 -14.23 1.44
C SER A 48 -24.55 -14.18 1.52
N PRO A 49 -23.86 -13.25 0.84
CA PRO A 49 -22.43 -13.12 1.07
C PRO A 49 -22.29 -12.83 2.55
N ASP A 50 -21.60 -13.70 3.28
CA ASP A 50 -21.29 -13.43 4.68
C ASP A 50 -20.56 -12.09 4.70
N VAL A 51 -21.27 -11.06 5.15
CA VAL A 51 -20.72 -9.72 5.23
C VAL A 51 -19.70 -9.78 6.35
N PHE A 52 -18.41 -9.87 5.98
CA PHE A 52 -17.35 -9.86 6.96
C PHE A 52 -17.41 -8.54 7.75
N THR A 53 -17.48 -8.64 9.08
CA THR A 53 -17.09 -7.53 9.96
C THR A 53 -15.58 -7.46 10.04
N TYR A 54 -15.04 -6.32 10.46
CA TYR A 54 -13.60 -6.16 10.66
C TYR A 54 -13.02 -7.23 11.60
N GLU A 55 -13.72 -7.56 12.69
CA GLU A 55 -13.30 -8.58 13.64
C GLU A 55 -13.29 -9.97 13.00
N SER A 56 -14.35 -10.33 12.25
CA SER A 56 -14.44 -11.63 11.58
C SER A 56 -13.39 -11.78 10.47
N ALA A 57 -13.12 -10.73 9.69
CA ALA A 57 -12.06 -10.70 8.68
C ALA A 57 -10.69 -10.84 9.33
N THR A 58 -10.43 -10.09 10.41
CA THR A 58 -9.19 -10.17 11.18
C THR A 58 -8.97 -11.58 11.72
N ALA A 59 -9.97 -12.18 12.36
CA ALA A 59 -9.89 -13.54 12.86
C ALA A 59 -9.59 -14.54 11.74
N LYS A 60 -10.26 -14.38 10.59
CA LYS A 60 -10.08 -15.28 9.45
C LYS A 60 -8.69 -15.18 8.83
N CYS A 61 -8.18 -13.97 8.65
CA CYS A 61 -6.84 -13.72 8.12
C CYS A 61 -5.74 -14.23 9.06
N LYS A 62 -5.92 -14.12 10.39
CA LYS A 62 -4.97 -14.63 11.39
C LYS A 62 -4.73 -16.14 11.34
N GLU A 63 -5.66 -16.92 10.78
CA GLU A 63 -5.50 -18.38 10.62
C GLU A 63 -4.31 -18.74 9.71
N LYS A 64 -4.00 -17.89 8.72
CA LYS A 64 -2.94 -18.13 7.72
C LYS A 64 -1.79 -17.14 7.81
N LEU A 65 -2.07 -15.92 8.24
CA LEU A 65 -1.14 -14.80 8.32
C LEU A 65 -1.10 -14.29 9.77
N PRO A 66 -0.27 -14.89 10.64
CA PRO A 66 -0.24 -14.56 12.07
C PRO A 66 0.44 -13.22 12.37
N VAL A 67 1.21 -12.68 11.42
CA VAL A 67 1.87 -11.37 11.55
C VAL A 67 0.99 -10.32 10.88
N GLU A 68 0.67 -9.26 11.61
CA GLU A 68 -0.19 -8.16 11.13
C GLU A 68 0.57 -7.18 10.22
N ASP A 69 1.19 -7.70 9.17
CA ASP A 69 1.91 -6.95 8.14
C ASP A 69 1.02 -6.62 6.92
N LEU A 70 1.62 -6.09 5.85
CA LEU A 70 0.90 -5.73 4.63
C LEU A 70 0.14 -6.91 3.99
N TYR A 71 0.63 -8.14 4.09
CA TYR A 71 -0.10 -9.30 3.56
C TYR A 71 -1.36 -9.57 4.38
N PHE A 72 -1.26 -9.46 5.71
CA PHE A 72 -2.41 -9.54 6.59
C PHE A 72 -3.42 -8.42 6.33
N GLN A 73 -2.97 -7.17 6.18
CA GLN A 73 -3.86 -6.04 5.90
C GLN A 73 -4.54 -6.17 4.53
N SER A 74 -3.83 -6.66 3.51
CA SER A 74 -4.42 -6.98 2.20
C SER A 74 -5.53 -8.01 2.33
N CYS A 75 -5.30 -9.08 3.11
CA CYS A 75 -6.33 -10.09 3.37
C CYS A 75 -7.57 -9.46 4.01
N VAL A 76 -7.41 -8.66 5.07
CA VAL A 76 -8.55 -8.03 5.77
C VAL A 76 -9.32 -7.11 4.81
N PHE A 77 -8.61 -6.30 4.02
CA PHE A 77 -9.22 -5.45 3.00
C PHE A 77 -10.01 -6.26 1.96
N ASP A 78 -9.40 -7.29 1.39
CA ASP A 78 -10.04 -8.10 0.36
C ASP A 78 -11.29 -8.81 0.90
N LEU A 79 -11.25 -9.35 2.13
CA LEU A 79 -12.43 -9.96 2.76
C LEU A 79 -13.55 -8.94 2.97
N LEU A 80 -13.25 -7.74 3.47
CA LEU A 80 -14.23 -6.69 3.72
C LEU A 80 -14.84 -6.12 2.44
N THR A 81 -14.08 -6.09 1.36
CA THR A 81 -14.52 -5.49 0.09
C THR A 81 -15.16 -6.47 -0.88
N THR A 82 -14.75 -7.73 -0.85
CA THR A 82 -15.25 -8.77 -1.77
C THR A 82 -16.28 -9.70 -1.12
N GLY A 83 -16.17 -9.95 0.19
CA GLY A 83 -16.94 -10.98 0.87
C GLY A 83 -16.47 -12.40 0.58
N ASP A 84 -15.33 -12.61 -0.08
CA ASP A 84 -14.87 -13.93 -0.50
C ASP A 84 -13.66 -14.42 0.33
N VAL A 85 -13.89 -15.49 1.09
CA VAL A 85 -12.89 -16.14 1.95
C VAL A 85 -11.65 -16.65 1.19
N ASN A 86 -11.75 -16.88 -0.13
CA ASN A 86 -10.62 -17.32 -0.94
C ASN A 86 -9.51 -16.27 -1.02
N PHE A 87 -9.82 -15.00 -0.78
CA PHE A 87 -8.80 -13.96 -0.72
C PHE A 87 -7.83 -14.12 0.47
N THR A 88 -8.20 -14.86 1.52
CA THR A 88 -7.24 -15.28 2.54
C THR A 88 -6.14 -16.16 1.96
N LEU A 89 -6.49 -17.04 1.03
CA LEU A 89 -5.52 -17.93 0.39
C LEU A 89 -4.63 -17.16 -0.61
N ALA A 90 -5.21 -16.20 -1.33
CA ALA A 90 -4.44 -15.32 -2.22
C ALA A 90 -3.35 -14.55 -1.47
N ALA A 91 -3.70 -13.93 -0.34
CA ALA A 91 -2.73 -13.22 0.51
C ALA A 91 -1.67 -14.16 1.09
N TYR A 92 -2.05 -15.37 1.48
CA TYR A 92 -1.11 -16.40 1.95
C TYR A 92 -0.11 -16.80 0.86
N TYR A 93 -0.55 -17.03 -0.38
CA TYR A 93 0.36 -17.37 -1.48
C TYR A 93 1.31 -16.22 -1.83
N ALA A 94 0.84 -14.98 -1.81
CA ALA A 94 1.73 -13.83 -1.99
C ALA A 94 2.85 -13.78 -0.92
N PHE A 95 2.53 -14.16 0.33
CA PHE A 95 3.53 -14.27 1.38
C PHE A 95 4.51 -15.43 1.17
N GLU A 96 4.05 -16.58 0.65
CA GLU A 96 4.93 -17.69 0.29
C GLU A 96 5.82 -17.36 -0.93
N ASP A 97 5.31 -16.59 -1.90
CA ASP A 97 6.07 -16.14 -3.06
C ASP A 97 7.22 -15.24 -2.64
N VAL A 98 7.00 -14.27 -1.73
CA VAL A 98 8.09 -13.41 -1.24
C VAL A 98 9.15 -14.21 -0.48
N LYS A 99 8.77 -15.26 0.26
CA LYS A 99 9.73 -16.16 0.93
C LYS A 99 10.65 -16.86 -0.05
N MET A 100 10.12 -17.23 -1.22
CA MET A 100 10.88 -17.91 -2.26
C MET A 100 11.75 -16.94 -3.07
N LEU A 101 11.23 -15.74 -3.33
CA LEU A 101 11.85 -14.79 -4.26
C LEU A 101 12.78 -13.78 -3.60
N HIS A 102 12.59 -13.45 -2.32
CA HIS A 102 13.35 -12.38 -1.66
C HIS A 102 14.64 -12.92 -1.03
N SER A 103 15.80 -12.41 -1.45
CA SER A 103 17.10 -12.87 -0.97
C SER A 103 17.35 -12.58 0.51
N ASN A 104 16.72 -11.54 1.06
CA ASN A 104 16.83 -11.16 2.47
C ASN A 104 15.55 -11.57 3.22
N LYS A 105 15.67 -12.55 4.12
CA LYS A 105 14.53 -13.10 4.88
C LYS A 105 14.02 -12.17 5.99
N ASP A 106 14.80 -11.17 6.38
CA ASP A 106 14.39 -10.19 7.39
C ASP A 106 13.47 -9.11 6.80
N LYS A 107 13.36 -9.05 5.46
CA LYS A 107 12.52 -8.10 4.73
C LYS A 107 11.26 -8.74 4.13
N LEU A 108 10.88 -9.92 4.60
CA LEU A 108 9.67 -10.61 4.13
C LEU A 108 8.41 -9.91 4.63
N HIS A 109 8.42 -9.50 5.89
CA HIS A 109 7.32 -8.75 6.48
C HIS A 109 7.43 -7.28 6.07
N LEU A 110 6.41 -6.82 5.35
CA LEU A 110 6.31 -5.44 4.92
C LEU A 110 5.40 -4.73 5.93
N PHE A 111 6.00 -3.98 6.85
CA PHE A 111 5.25 -3.10 7.73
C PHE A 111 4.97 -1.77 7.03
N GLU A 112 4.05 -1.00 7.59
CA GLU A 112 3.82 0.39 7.18
C GLU A 112 5.18 1.06 7.06
N ARG A 113 5.51 1.50 5.84
CA ARG A 113 6.58 2.47 5.71
C ARG A 113 5.97 3.72 6.32
N THR A 114 6.29 4.03 7.58
CA THR A 114 6.29 5.42 8.03
C THR A 114 6.91 6.14 6.86
N ARG A 115 6.20 7.08 6.21
CA ARG A 115 6.83 7.94 5.24
C ARG A 115 7.87 8.71 6.05
N ASP A 116 8.99 8.06 6.32
CA ASP A 116 10.19 8.69 6.76
C ASP A 116 10.33 9.78 5.75
N LEU A 117 10.42 10.98 6.29
CA LEU A 117 10.90 12.15 5.63
C LEU A 117 12.34 11.86 5.16
N GLU A 118 12.51 10.89 4.26
CA GLU A 118 13.51 10.94 3.22
C GLU A 118 12.89 11.85 2.13
N SER A 119 12.50 13.10 2.45
CA SER A 119 13.45 14.21 2.41
C SER A 119 14.83 13.70 2.09
N GLY A 120 15.10 13.50 0.79
CA GLY A 120 16.43 13.21 0.29
C GLY A 120 17.40 14.06 1.09
N GLY A 121 18.20 13.39 1.93
CA GLY A 121 19.17 14.00 2.79
C GLY A 121 20.27 14.59 1.94
N MET A 122 19.98 15.70 1.27
CA MET A 122 20.95 16.65 0.79
C MET A 122 21.44 17.45 2.01
N ALA A 123 21.97 16.74 3.01
CA ALA A 123 22.75 17.31 4.10
C ALA A 123 24.20 17.59 3.64
N THR A 124 24.37 17.95 2.37
CA THR A 124 25.63 18.47 1.81
C THR A 124 25.52 19.92 1.35
N SER A 125 24.31 20.51 1.36
CA SER A 125 24.10 21.89 0.85
C SER A 125 24.65 22.96 1.80
N GLU A 126 24.43 22.83 3.12
CA GLU A 126 24.82 23.87 4.08
C GLU A 126 26.35 24.01 4.23
N LEU A 127 27.09 22.88 4.20
CA LEU A 127 28.56 22.88 4.29
C LEU A 127 29.19 23.40 2.99
N SER A 128 28.57 23.12 1.84
CA SER A 128 29.01 23.59 0.53
C SER A 128 28.86 25.11 0.37
N MET A 129 27.76 25.68 0.85
CA MET A 129 27.53 27.14 0.76
C MET A 129 28.46 27.93 1.67
N ALA A 130 28.72 27.44 2.90
CA ALA A 130 29.65 28.07 3.83
C ALA A 130 31.09 28.07 3.30
N LEU A 131 31.55 26.95 2.72
CA LEU A 131 32.89 26.85 2.12
C LEU A 131 33.04 27.78 0.92
N PHE A 132 32.00 27.88 0.07
CA PHE A 132 32.00 28.76 -1.09
C PHE A 132 32.08 30.25 -0.69
N LEU A 133 31.33 30.66 0.34
CA LEU A 133 31.39 32.04 0.84
C LEU A 133 32.77 32.38 1.45
N LEU A 134 33.40 31.46 2.18
CA LEU A 134 34.76 31.66 2.71
C LEU A 134 35.81 31.80 1.60
N LEU A 135 35.70 31.01 0.53
CA LEU A 135 36.57 31.12 -0.63
C LEU A 135 36.38 32.44 -1.38
N LEU A 136 35.14 32.94 -1.48
CA LEU A 136 34.90 34.25 -2.08
C LEU A 136 35.50 35.38 -1.24
N VAL A 137 35.25 35.39 0.08
CA VAL A 137 35.80 36.44 0.97
C VAL A 137 37.32 36.47 0.94
N SER A 138 37.99 35.31 0.87
CA SER A 138 39.45 35.24 0.77
C SER A 138 40.03 35.64 -0.59
N LEU A 139 39.21 35.69 -1.66
CA LEU A 139 39.64 36.16 -2.98
C LEU A 139 39.52 37.70 -3.14
N PHE A 140 38.72 38.34 -2.28
CA PHE A 140 38.45 39.77 -2.29
C PHE A 140 39.14 40.55 -1.14
N LEU A 141 39.89 39.87 -0.27
CA LEU A 141 40.85 40.45 0.68
C LEU A 141 42.27 40.36 0.11
#